data_AF-A0A7Y7J0V7-F1
#
_entry.id   AF-A0A7Y7J0V7-F1
#
_cell.length_a   1.000
_cell.length_b   1.000
_cell.length_c   1.000
_cell.angle_alpha   90.00
_cell.angle_beta   90.00
_cell.angle_gamma   90.00
#
_symmetry.space_group_name_H-M   'P 1'
#
loop_
_entity.id
_entity.type
_entity.pdbx_description
1 polymer ?
#
loop_
_entity_poly.entity_id
_entity_poly.type
_entity_poly.pdbx_seq_one_letter_code
_entity_poly.pdbx_strand_id
1 'polypeptide(L)'
;DPTSRALQQPPYADNWHRSIVPDYGVVVGICTHLGCVPAYAPAPDPATPIANWPGGYACPCHGSKFDLAGRVFIGAPAPYNLPVPPYSMAGPTTIRLGQNPPGTSFDFASIQQI
;
A
#
# COMPACT_ATOMS: atom_id res chain seq x y z
N ASP A 1 3.00 9.83 -0.87
CA ASP A 1 1.76 10.48 -1.31
C ASP A 1 0.58 10.10 -0.41
N PRO A 2 0.32 10.89 0.64
CA PRO A 2 -0.83 10.63 1.54
C PRO A 2 -2.18 10.79 0.84
N THR A 3 -2.21 11.44 -0.34
CA THR A 3 -3.43 11.69 -1.12
C THR A 3 -3.69 10.64 -2.21
N SER A 4 -2.81 9.64 -2.35
CA SER A 4 -2.94 8.52 -3.29
C SER A 4 -3.19 8.91 -4.76
N ARG A 5 -2.63 10.04 -5.20
CA ARG A 5 -2.64 10.55 -6.58
C ARG A 5 -1.67 9.80 -7.51
N ALA A 6 -0.58 9.26 -6.96
CA ALA A 6 0.38 8.45 -7.69
C ALA A 6 -0.28 7.16 -8.19
N LEU A 7 0.03 6.74 -9.42
CA LEU A 7 -0.51 5.49 -9.99
C LEU A 7 0.13 4.29 -9.28
N GLN A 8 -0.48 3.89 -8.18
CA GLN A 8 -0.07 2.78 -7.31
C GLN A 8 -1.23 1.86 -6.95
N GLN A 9 -2.43 2.13 -7.45
CA GLN A 9 -3.59 1.28 -7.25
C GLN A 9 -4.46 1.23 -8.51
N PRO A 10 -5.21 0.15 -8.71
CA PRO A 10 -6.25 0.09 -9.74
C PRO A 10 -7.42 1.02 -9.40
N PRO A 11 -8.22 1.44 -10.41
CA PRO A 11 -9.40 2.29 -10.19
C PRO A 11 -10.42 1.71 -9.21
N TYR A 12 -10.58 0.37 -9.15
CA TYR A 12 -11.50 -0.28 -8.20
C TYR A 12 -11.01 -0.26 -6.74
N ALA A 13 -9.77 0.17 -6.51
CA ALA A 13 -9.21 0.41 -5.18
C ALA A 13 -8.89 1.90 -4.97
N ASP A 14 -9.42 2.80 -5.80
CA ASP A 14 -9.28 4.25 -5.61
C ASP A 14 -10.33 4.77 -4.62
N ASN A 15 -10.12 4.41 -3.36
CA ASN A 15 -10.98 4.75 -2.24
C ASN A 15 -10.13 4.88 -0.96
N TRP A 16 -10.76 5.27 0.14
CA TRP A 16 -10.05 5.53 1.40
C TRP A 16 -9.26 4.33 1.93
N HIS A 17 -9.81 3.12 1.80
CA HIS A 17 -9.22 1.89 2.32
C HIS A 17 -8.24 1.22 1.35
N ARG A 18 -8.15 1.71 0.09
CA ARG A 18 -7.32 1.16 -0.98
C ARG A 18 -7.56 -0.33 -1.21
N SER A 19 -8.82 -0.74 -1.15
CA SER A 19 -9.22 -2.14 -1.34
C SER A 19 -10.63 -2.29 -1.95
N ILE A 20 -11.01 -3.51 -2.37
CA ILE A 20 -12.34 -3.80 -2.92
C ILE A 20 -13.39 -3.83 -1.80
N VAL A 21 -13.03 -4.39 -0.64
CA VAL A 21 -13.86 -4.40 0.57
C VAL A 21 -13.03 -3.90 1.76
N PRO A 22 -13.64 -3.17 2.72
CA PRO A 22 -12.89 -2.49 3.78
C PRO A 22 -12.17 -3.44 4.74
N ASP A 23 -12.63 -4.69 4.86
CA ASP A 23 -12.10 -5.66 5.83
C ASP A 23 -10.75 -6.28 5.42
N TYR A 24 -10.41 -6.25 4.13
CA TYR A 24 -9.19 -6.86 3.59
C TYR A 24 -8.30 -5.84 2.87
N GLY A 25 -7.10 -5.61 3.39
CA GLY A 25 -6.05 -4.87 2.71
C GLY A 25 -5.17 -5.79 1.87
N VAL A 26 -5.00 -5.48 0.58
CA VAL A 26 -4.13 -6.23 -0.34
C VAL A 26 -3.10 -5.26 -0.91
N VAL A 27 -1.85 -5.37 -0.44
CA VAL A 27 -0.74 -4.52 -0.87
C VAL A 27 0.49 -5.35 -1.17
N VAL A 28 1.32 -4.88 -2.09
CA VAL A 28 2.65 -5.43 -2.37
C VAL A 28 3.60 -4.93 -1.29
N GLY A 29 4.11 -5.85 -0.47
CA GLY A 29 5.02 -5.58 0.65
C GLY A 29 6.46 -5.24 0.22
N ILE A 30 6.64 -4.47 -0.85
CA ILE A 30 7.92 -4.02 -1.38
C ILE A 30 7.96 -2.50 -1.23
N CYS A 31 8.85 -2.00 -0.38
CA CYS A 31 9.01 -0.57 -0.15
C CYS A 31 9.36 0.12 -1.47
N THR A 32 8.58 1.12 -1.83
CA THR A 32 8.76 1.86 -3.08
C THR A 32 9.98 2.79 -3.07
N HIS A 33 10.81 2.78 -2.02
CA HIS A 33 12.10 3.47 -2.01
C HIS A 33 13.16 2.63 -2.73
N LEU A 34 13.59 1.51 -2.13
CA LEU A 34 14.67 0.68 -2.68
C LEU A 34 14.39 -0.82 -2.45
N GLY A 35 13.12 -1.22 -2.40
CA GLY A 35 12.70 -2.62 -2.49
C GLY A 35 12.70 -3.45 -1.21
N CYS A 36 13.14 -2.91 -0.07
CA CYS A 36 13.07 -3.63 1.21
C CYS A 36 11.63 -3.98 1.60
N VAL A 37 11.45 -5.05 2.41
CA VAL A 37 10.13 -5.43 2.94
C VAL A 37 9.78 -4.60 4.18
N PRO A 38 8.70 -3.79 4.18
CA PRO A 38 8.24 -3.11 5.39
C PRO A 38 7.68 -4.11 6.41
N ALA A 39 8.08 -3.96 7.68
CA ALA A 39 7.55 -4.77 8.78
C ALA A 39 6.22 -4.20 9.27
N TYR A 40 5.32 -5.08 9.71
CA TYR A 40 4.12 -4.67 10.42
C TYR A 40 4.49 -4.04 11.76
N ALA A 41 3.99 -2.84 12.02
CA ALA A 41 4.27 -2.04 13.19
C ALA A 41 2.96 -1.38 13.66
N PRO A 42 2.16 -2.08 14.49
CA PRO A 42 0.77 -1.70 14.79
C PRO A 42 0.63 -0.39 15.57
N ALA A 43 1.70 0.09 16.19
CA ALA A 43 1.73 1.29 16.99
C ALA A 43 2.96 2.14 16.65
N PRO A 44 2.95 3.44 16.96
CA PRO A 44 4.11 4.31 16.78
C PRO A 44 5.27 3.80 17.65
N ASP A 45 6.47 3.83 17.08
CA ASP A 45 7.70 3.45 17.79
C ASP A 45 8.45 4.72 18.22
N PRO A 46 8.63 4.97 19.53
CA PRO A 46 9.40 6.11 20.03
C PRO A 46 10.86 6.15 19.54
N ALA A 47 11.45 5.01 19.19
CA ALA A 47 12.82 4.94 18.69
C ALA A 47 12.96 5.39 17.22
N THR A 48 11.86 5.38 16.45
CA THR A 48 11.85 5.79 15.03
C THR A 48 10.69 6.76 14.73
N PRO A 49 10.71 7.97 15.33
CA PRO A 49 9.57 8.86 15.30
C PRO A 49 9.33 9.43 13.89
N ILE A 50 8.09 9.30 13.42
CA ILE A 50 7.50 10.15 12.37
C ILE A 50 6.32 10.88 12.99
N ALA A 51 6.25 12.19 12.75
CA ALA A 51 5.19 13.03 13.27
C ALA A 51 3.80 12.50 12.84
N ASN A 52 2.91 12.32 13.82
CA ASN A 52 1.52 11.90 13.64
C ASN A 52 1.31 10.53 12.96
N TRP A 53 2.34 9.67 12.87
CA TRP A 53 2.17 8.31 12.36
C TRP A 53 1.52 7.43 13.43
N PRO A 54 0.32 6.87 13.21
CA PRO A 54 -0.42 6.10 14.23
C PRO A 54 0.02 4.63 14.32
N GLY A 55 0.90 4.17 13.43
CA GLY A 55 1.18 2.75 13.18
C GLY A 55 0.78 2.34 11.76
N GLY A 56 1.17 1.14 11.36
CA GLY A 56 0.98 0.57 10.03
C GLY A 56 2.16 -0.31 9.63
N TYR A 57 2.96 0.13 8.67
CA TYR A 57 4.16 -0.56 8.22
C TYR A 57 5.40 0.32 8.33
N ALA A 58 6.49 -0.24 8.84
CA ALA A 58 7.77 0.42 8.99
C ALA A 58 8.85 -0.25 8.14
N CYS A 59 9.44 0.49 7.20
CA CYS A 59 10.57 0.02 6.42
C CYS A 59 11.88 0.21 7.21
N PRO A 60 12.61 -0.87 7.56
CA PRO A 60 13.79 -0.77 8.42
C PRO A 60 15.02 -0.16 7.72
N CYS A 61 15.04 -0.15 6.39
CA CYS A 61 16.22 0.25 5.62
C CYS A 61 16.52 1.75 5.70
N HIS A 62 15.51 2.58 5.46
CA HIS A 62 15.67 4.04 5.38
C HIS A 62 14.55 4.79 6.13
N GLY A 63 13.83 4.11 7.03
CA GLY A 63 12.86 4.74 7.92
C GLY A 63 11.54 5.17 7.29
N SER A 64 11.22 4.75 6.05
CA SER A 64 9.90 5.03 5.47
C SER A 64 8.79 4.38 6.26
N LYS A 65 7.71 5.13 6.53
CA LYS A 65 6.52 4.62 7.24
C LYS A 65 5.29 4.72 6.34
N PHE A 66 4.43 3.73 6.48
CA PHE A 66 3.15 3.63 5.79
C PHE A 66 2.04 3.39 6.80
N ASP A 67 0.82 3.85 6.55
CA ASP A 67 -0.35 3.41 7.33
C ASP A 67 -0.84 2.01 6.92
N LEU A 68 -1.90 1.53 7.56
CA LEU A 68 -2.53 0.24 7.28
C LEU A 68 -3.11 0.12 5.86
N ALA A 69 -3.42 1.23 5.19
CA ALA A 69 -3.82 1.23 3.78
C ALA A 69 -2.60 1.27 2.84
N GLY A 70 -1.38 1.26 3.37
CA GLY A 70 -0.13 1.31 2.61
C GLY A 70 0.21 2.72 2.10
N ARG A 71 -0.40 3.78 2.63
CA ARG A 71 -0.08 5.16 2.23
C ARG A 71 1.18 5.63 2.93
N VAL A 72 2.14 6.15 2.17
CA VAL A 72 3.40 6.65 2.72
C VAL A 72 3.20 8.00 3.41
N PHE A 73 3.81 8.16 4.58
CA PHE A 73 3.75 9.39 5.37
C PHE A 73 4.61 10.51 4.79
N ILE A 74 4.18 11.76 5.01
CA ILE A 74 4.91 12.96 4.59
C ILE A 74 6.30 12.96 5.23
N GLY A 75 7.33 13.27 4.43
CA GLY A 75 8.72 13.33 4.87
C GLY A 75 9.45 11.98 4.86
N ALA A 76 8.78 10.88 4.53
CA ALA A 76 9.44 9.59 4.32
C ALA A 76 10.25 9.56 3.01
N PRO A 77 11.36 8.80 2.94
CA PRO A 77 12.13 8.64 1.70
C PRO A 77 11.41 7.93 0.55
N ALA A 78 10.48 7.02 0.84
CA ALA A 78 9.68 6.36 -0.19
C ALA A 78 8.77 7.38 -0.89
N PRO A 79 8.84 7.51 -2.23
CA PRO A 79 8.08 8.52 -2.96
C PRO A 79 6.59 8.15 -3.14
N TYR A 80 6.27 6.85 -3.09
CA TYR A 80 4.97 6.32 -3.45
C TYR A 80 4.35 5.48 -2.34
N ASN A 81 3.05 5.22 -2.45
CA ASN A 81 2.34 4.29 -1.57
C ASN A 81 2.70 2.85 -1.94
N LEU A 82 2.52 1.90 -1.00
CA LEU A 82 2.64 0.48 -1.33
C LEU A 82 1.65 0.12 -2.45
N PRO A 83 2.10 -0.55 -3.51
CA PRO A 83 1.24 -0.86 -4.65
C PRO A 83 0.09 -1.77 -4.24
N VAL A 84 -1.11 -1.53 -4.77
CA VAL A 84 -2.20 -2.50 -4.74
C VAL A 84 -2.11 -3.33 -6.01
N PRO A 85 -1.93 -4.67 -5.94
CA PRO A 85 -1.81 -5.49 -7.14
C PRO A 85 -3.17 -5.68 -7.82
N PRO A 86 -3.23 -6.24 -9.04
CA PRO A 86 -4.47 -6.78 -9.59
C PRO A 86 -5.02 -7.88 -8.70
N TYR A 87 -6.28 -7.78 -8.25
CA TYR A 87 -6.95 -8.87 -7.51
C TYR A 87 -8.46 -8.77 -7.57
N SER A 88 -9.14 -9.85 -7.21
CA SER A 88 -10.59 -9.96 -7.16
C SER A 88 -11.04 -10.80 -5.96
N MET A 89 -12.30 -10.64 -5.57
CA MET A 89 -12.95 -11.49 -4.57
C MET A 89 -13.56 -12.70 -5.28
N ALA A 90 -12.98 -13.89 -5.08
CA ALA A 90 -13.53 -15.16 -5.56
C ALA A 90 -14.65 -15.71 -4.66
N GLY A 91 -14.82 -15.11 -3.48
CA GLY A 91 -15.89 -15.34 -2.53
C GLY A 91 -15.77 -14.36 -1.35
N PRO A 92 -16.64 -14.43 -0.33
CA PRO A 92 -16.62 -13.50 0.80
C PRO A 92 -15.31 -13.47 1.60
N THR A 93 -14.56 -14.59 1.59
CA THR A 93 -13.31 -14.77 2.35
C THR A 93 -12.17 -15.29 1.47
N THR A 94 -12.31 -15.25 0.15
CA THR A 94 -11.34 -15.81 -0.80
C THR A 94 -10.91 -14.75 -1.80
N ILE A 95 -9.62 -14.44 -1.81
CA ILE A 95 -9.01 -13.46 -2.72
C ILE A 95 -8.25 -14.20 -3.81
N ARG A 96 -8.43 -13.76 -5.06
CA ARG A 96 -7.63 -14.20 -6.20
C ARG A 96 -6.68 -13.10 -6.63
N LEU A 97 -5.39 -13.30 -6.38
CA LEU A 97 -4.30 -12.41 -6.80
C LEU A 97 -4.01 -12.57 -8.30
N GLY A 98 -3.63 -11.48 -8.95
CA GLY A 98 -3.28 -11.44 -10.38
C GLY A 98 -4.49 -11.37 -11.33
N GLN A 99 -5.72 -11.28 -10.81
CA GLN A 99 -6.93 -11.20 -11.63
C GLN A 99 -7.76 -9.96 -11.26
N ASN A 100 -7.97 -9.06 -12.21
CA ASN A 100 -8.87 -7.92 -12.03
C ASN A 100 -10.35 -8.34 -11.91
N PRO A 101 -11.20 -7.57 -11.20
CA PRO A 101 -12.64 -7.78 -11.20
C PRO A 101 -13.24 -7.71 -12.62
N PRO A 102 -14.36 -8.43 -12.89
CA PRO A 102 -15.03 -8.37 -14.18
C PRO A 102 -15.31 -6.94 -14.64
N GLY A 103 -15.01 -6.63 -15.89
CA GLY A 103 -15.24 -5.29 -16.47
C GLY A 103 -14.18 -4.23 -16.11
N THR A 104 -13.11 -4.61 -15.41
CA THR A 104 -12.00 -3.70 -15.09
C THR A 104 -10.67 -4.21 -15.65
N SER A 105 -9.74 -3.29 -15.92
CA SER A 105 -8.39 -3.62 -16.37
C SER A 105 -7.38 -2.73 -15.65
N PHE A 106 -6.39 -3.37 -15.04
CA PHE A 106 -5.22 -2.71 -14.47
C PHE A 106 -4.02 -3.62 -14.69
N ASP A 107 -3.00 -3.07 -15.34
CA ASP A 107 -1.71 -3.73 -15.53
C ASP A 107 -0.76 -3.28 -14.43
N PHE A 108 -0.24 -4.24 -13.65
CA PHE A 108 0.69 -3.94 -12.58
C PHE A 108 2.00 -3.33 -13.09
N ALA A 109 2.39 -3.60 -14.35
CA ALA A 109 3.57 -2.98 -14.95
C ALA A 109 3.40 -1.46 -15.18
N SER A 110 2.17 -0.93 -15.09
CA SER A 110 1.90 0.50 -15.29
C SER A 110 2.10 1.37 -14.04
N ILE A 111 2.40 0.78 -12.88
CA ILE A 111 2.63 1.56 -11.65
C ILE A 111 3.84 2.48 -11.79
N GLN A 112 3.83 3.60 -11.06
CA GLN A 112 5.01 4.46 -11.01
C GLN A 112 6.17 3.76 -10.28
N GLN A 113 7.35 3.85 -10.87
CA GLN A 113 8.60 3.32 -10.32
C GLN A 113 9.61 4.46 -10.20
N ILE A 114 10.67 4.24 -9.41
CA ILE A 114 11.82 5.15 -9.31
C ILE A 114 12.79 4.83 -10.43
#